data_AF-A0A7M2X2G3-F1
#
_entry.id   AF-A0A7M2X2G3-F1
#
_cell.length_a   1.000
_cell.length_b   1.000
_cell.length_c   1.000
_cell.angle_alpha   90.00
_cell.angle_beta   90.00
_cell.angle_gamma   90.00
#
_symmetry.space_group_name_H-M   'P 1'
#
loop_
_entity.id
_entity.type
_entity.pdbx_description
1 polymer ?
#
loop_
_entity_poly.entity_id
_entity_poly.type
_entity_poly.pdbx_seq_one_letter_code
_entity_poly.pdbx_strand_id
1 'polypeptide(L)'
;MIRRTLFAMSFALLCLTLIATIVPAADEGGVADGGTRKGKSSTAEREALLATQPAWLRPPTTQASEQAATRPSPHTRPAATPGVRPVAAIQHVLVVSIDGLRPDLLLLADAPNARKLMARGCYSMWAQTTPQSITLPSHVSMLTGMTPNRHGILWNSDIPLQYPLYPGVPTLFEAAKRYGYTVAAVAGKDKFDVFDRRGVLDWRWIPNSGTVKTPAVVGPAVRIIKDHKPDVMLVHFPSVDTVGHSLGWGTPEQIKAIEEADKSLGELVTALDDADLAKSTLLIVSADHGGATKGHGADDARSRHIPWIAVGPGLRKGYDLTREPKLNVKTEDTFATACWALGIPPLVANLDGTPVKAIIAPKTEELLQPAKVKVPTEW
;
A
#
# COMPACT_ATOMS: atom_id res chain seq x y z
N MET A 1 15.40 -10.69 66.68
CA MET A 1 15.39 -9.37 66.03
C MET A 1 14.17 -9.29 65.10
N ILE A 2 13.19 -8.45 65.47
CA ILE A 2 12.25 -7.65 64.65
C ILE A 2 11.50 -8.40 63.51
N ARG A 3 10.28 -8.92 63.74
CA ARG A 3 8.91 -8.31 63.74
C ARG A 3 8.23 -8.22 62.36
N ARG A 4 7.20 -9.07 62.19
CA ARG A 4 6.05 -8.98 61.27
C ARG A 4 5.02 -7.98 61.83
N THR A 5 4.34 -7.20 60.98
CA THR A 5 2.97 -6.71 61.28
C THR A 5 2.16 -6.36 60.02
N LEU A 6 0.91 -6.83 59.99
CA LEU A 6 -0.21 -6.44 59.12
C LEU A 6 -0.82 -5.08 59.55
N PHE A 7 -1.61 -4.43 58.68
CA PHE A 7 -2.95 -3.81 58.88
C PHE A 7 -3.32 -3.00 57.61
N ALA A 8 -4.38 -3.23 56.82
CA ALA A 8 -5.85 -3.21 57.02
C ALA A 8 -6.51 -1.80 57.00
N MET A 9 -7.55 -1.69 56.16
CA MET A 9 -8.39 -0.53 55.78
C MET A 9 -9.20 0.11 56.92
N SER A 10 -9.56 1.42 56.81
CA SER A 10 -10.96 1.94 56.77
C SER A 10 -11.13 3.47 56.97
N PHE A 11 -11.98 4.06 56.11
CA PHE A 11 -13.05 5.07 56.32
C PHE A 11 -12.85 6.48 56.98
N ALA A 12 -13.08 7.51 56.14
CA ALA A 12 -14.13 8.55 56.20
C ALA A 12 -14.05 9.88 57.02
N LEU A 13 -14.31 10.98 56.27
CA LEU A 13 -15.18 12.17 56.53
C LEU A 13 -14.71 13.42 57.33
N LEU A 14 -14.62 14.59 56.65
CA LEU A 14 -15.11 15.96 57.03
C LEU A 14 -14.77 16.96 55.87
N CYS A 15 -15.70 17.52 55.07
CA CYS A 15 -16.55 18.74 55.22
C CYS A 15 -15.81 20.00 55.72
N LEU A 16 -16.00 21.26 55.25
CA LEU A 16 -16.70 21.95 54.15
C LEU A 16 -16.38 23.48 54.30
N THR A 17 -16.22 24.28 53.22
CA THR A 17 -16.57 25.75 53.08
C THR A 17 -16.07 26.29 51.71
N LEU A 18 -16.95 26.53 50.71
CA LEU A 18 -17.56 27.81 50.24
C LEU A 18 -16.54 28.87 49.72
N ILE A 19 -16.58 29.42 48.50
CA ILE A 19 -17.59 30.35 47.91
C ILE A 19 -17.56 30.32 46.36
N ALA A 20 -18.71 30.60 45.76
CA ALA A 20 -19.10 30.54 44.36
C ALA A 20 -19.01 31.88 43.57
N THR A 21 -18.98 31.77 42.23
CA THR A 21 -19.50 32.71 41.21
C THR A 21 -20.06 31.85 40.05
N ILE A 22 -21.38 31.67 39.83
CA ILE A 22 -22.41 32.47 39.10
C ILE A 22 -21.94 32.79 37.65
N VAL A 23 -22.54 32.42 36.49
CA VAL A 23 -23.88 31.97 35.97
C VAL A 23 -23.72 31.67 34.44
N PRO A 24 -24.68 31.13 33.62
CA PRO A 24 -25.95 30.40 33.84
C PRO A 24 -26.01 28.98 33.20
N ALA A 25 -27.03 28.23 33.63
CA ALA A 25 -27.56 27.04 32.98
C ALA A 25 -28.54 27.39 31.84
N ALA A 26 -28.62 26.51 30.84
CA ALA A 26 -29.75 26.39 29.92
C ALA A 26 -30.08 24.90 29.72
N ASP A 27 -31.33 24.70 29.35
CA ASP A 27 -32.28 23.67 29.79
C ASP A 27 -32.15 22.28 29.15
N GLU A 28 -32.89 21.35 29.75
CA GLU A 28 -32.92 19.89 29.55
C GLU A 28 -33.25 19.38 28.14
N GLY A 29 -32.73 18.18 27.82
CA GLY A 29 -33.17 17.36 26.69
C GLY A 29 -32.48 15.99 26.69
N GLY A 30 -33.24 14.94 26.97
CA GLY A 30 -32.74 13.57 27.21
C GLY A 30 -31.89 12.96 26.09
N VAL A 31 -30.85 12.24 26.48
CA VAL A 31 -29.97 11.47 25.59
C VAL A 31 -30.63 10.14 25.30
N ALA A 32 -31.23 10.03 24.12
CA ALA A 32 -31.66 8.77 23.52
C ALA A 32 -30.50 8.10 22.77
N ASP A 33 -30.43 6.79 22.96
CA ASP A 33 -29.58 5.80 22.29
C ASP A 33 -29.50 6.02 20.77
N GLY A 34 -28.27 6.15 20.26
CA GLY A 34 -27.98 6.53 18.88
C GLY A 34 -26.92 5.63 18.26
N GLY A 35 -27.31 4.39 17.94
CA GLY A 35 -26.52 3.49 17.11
C GLY A 35 -26.09 4.16 15.79
N THR A 36 -24.80 4.14 15.51
CA THR A 36 -24.21 4.68 14.29
C THR A 36 -24.64 3.86 13.07
N ARG A 37 -25.69 4.32 12.39
CA ARG A 37 -26.05 3.88 11.04
C ARG A 37 -24.91 4.25 10.08
N LYS A 38 -24.44 3.25 9.31
CA LYS A 38 -23.64 3.45 8.08
C LYS A 38 -24.35 4.47 7.18
N GLY A 39 -23.83 5.68 7.07
CA GLY A 39 -24.34 6.72 6.19
C GLY A 39 -24.11 6.34 4.72
N LYS A 40 -25.19 6.12 3.97
CA LYS A 40 -25.16 6.18 2.50
C LYS A 40 -25.05 7.66 2.12
N SER A 41 -24.04 8.06 1.36
CA SER A 41 -23.93 9.44 0.89
C SER A 41 -25.17 9.85 0.09
N SER A 42 -25.64 11.06 0.35
CA SER A 42 -26.84 11.62 -0.27
C SER A 42 -26.55 12.01 -1.72
N THR A 43 -27.57 12.01 -2.57
CA THR A 43 -27.46 12.37 -4.00
C THR A 43 -26.83 13.76 -4.20
N ALA A 44 -27.01 14.69 -3.26
CA ALA A 44 -26.44 16.03 -3.30
C ALA A 44 -24.90 16.04 -3.13
N GLU A 45 -24.34 15.18 -2.29
CA GLU A 45 -22.88 15.03 -2.16
C GLU A 45 -22.25 14.44 -3.43
N ARG A 46 -23.01 13.62 -4.17
CA ARG A 46 -22.58 13.02 -5.45
C ARG A 46 -22.48 14.03 -6.57
N GLU A 47 -23.45 14.92 -6.69
CA GLU A 47 -23.47 15.98 -7.71
C GLU A 47 -22.37 17.02 -7.46
N ALA A 48 -22.11 17.35 -6.19
CA ALA A 48 -21.00 18.23 -5.81
C ALA A 48 -19.62 17.64 -6.17
N LEU A 49 -19.42 16.32 -6.00
CA LEU A 49 -18.15 15.66 -6.33
C LEU A 49 -17.91 15.55 -7.85
N LEU A 50 -18.96 15.32 -8.65
CA LEU A 50 -18.87 15.25 -10.11
C LEU A 50 -18.68 16.63 -10.75
N ALA A 51 -19.27 17.68 -10.16
CA ALA A 51 -19.17 19.06 -10.65
C ALA A 51 -17.75 19.63 -10.56
N THR A 52 -16.94 19.17 -9.60
CA THR A 52 -15.56 19.64 -9.39
C THR A 52 -14.51 18.93 -10.26
N GLN A 53 -14.88 17.89 -11.01
CA GLN A 53 -13.95 17.17 -11.87
C GLN A 53 -13.79 17.79 -13.26
N PRO A 54 -12.59 17.71 -13.88
CA PRO A 54 -12.34 18.11 -15.26
C PRO A 54 -13.33 17.47 -16.23
N ALA A 55 -13.70 18.18 -17.30
CA ALA A 55 -14.74 17.74 -18.25
C ALA A 55 -14.49 16.35 -18.89
N TRP A 56 -13.23 15.91 -18.98
CA TRP A 56 -12.86 14.60 -19.53
C TRP A 56 -13.02 13.43 -18.54
N LEU A 57 -13.32 13.72 -17.27
CA LEU A 57 -13.66 12.75 -16.21
C LEU A 57 -15.18 12.61 -16.01
N ARG A 58 -15.99 13.51 -16.58
CA ARG A 58 -17.45 13.41 -16.54
C ARG A 58 -17.92 12.32 -17.52
N PRO A 59 -18.89 11.47 -17.15
CA PRO A 59 -19.47 10.53 -18.11
C PRO A 59 -20.07 11.32 -19.29
N PRO A 60 -19.99 10.80 -20.53
CA PRO A 60 -20.62 11.46 -21.66
C PRO A 60 -22.12 11.59 -21.39
N THR A 61 -22.64 12.81 -21.48
CA THR A 61 -24.09 13.07 -21.42
C THR A 61 -24.77 12.30 -22.54
N THR A 62 -25.55 11.30 -22.16
CA THR A 62 -26.26 10.40 -23.07
C THR A 62 -27.33 11.14 -23.86
N GLN A 63 -26.98 11.62 -25.05
CA GLN A 63 -27.84 11.66 -26.24
C GLN A 63 -26.95 11.65 -27.49
N ALA A 64 -26.44 10.47 -27.86
CA ALA A 64 -26.00 10.22 -29.23
C ALA A 64 -26.32 8.77 -29.55
N SER A 65 -27.21 8.62 -30.52
CA SER A 65 -27.79 7.38 -31.03
C SER A 65 -26.77 6.29 -31.32
N GLU A 66 -27.17 5.05 -31.07
CA GLU A 66 -26.58 3.82 -31.60
C GLU A 66 -26.40 3.93 -33.12
N GLN A 67 -25.18 4.25 -33.54
CA GLN A 67 -24.64 3.73 -34.79
C GLN A 67 -23.41 2.94 -34.42
N ALA A 68 -23.45 1.65 -34.77
CA ALA A 68 -22.35 0.71 -34.66
C ALA A 68 -21.18 1.19 -35.53
N ALA A 69 -20.37 2.10 -34.96
CA ALA A 69 -19.04 2.37 -35.47
C ALA A 69 -18.14 1.21 -35.02
N THR A 70 -17.68 0.42 -35.99
CA THR A 70 -16.59 -0.53 -35.83
C THR A 70 -15.43 0.16 -35.10
N ARG A 71 -15.28 -0.17 -33.82
CA ARG A 71 -14.30 0.43 -32.92
C ARG A 71 -12.91 -0.06 -33.34
N PRO A 72 -11.92 0.83 -33.60
CA PRO A 72 -10.57 0.37 -33.90
C PRO A 72 -10.02 -0.39 -32.69
N SER A 73 -9.45 -1.57 -32.93
CA SER A 73 -8.80 -2.41 -31.92
C SER A 73 -7.80 -1.61 -31.09
N PRO A 74 -7.68 -1.81 -29.76
CA PRO A 74 -6.80 -1.03 -28.89
C PRO A 74 -5.31 -1.40 -29.00
N HIS A 75 -4.82 -1.74 -30.20
CA HIS A 75 -3.41 -2.00 -30.46
C HIS A 75 -3.00 -1.25 -31.72
N THR A 76 -2.05 -0.31 -31.58
CA THR A 76 -1.10 0.17 -32.63
C THR A 76 -0.36 1.46 -32.26
N ARG A 77 -0.21 1.81 -30.98
CA ARG A 77 0.92 2.69 -30.62
C ARG A 77 2.13 1.78 -30.37
N PRO A 78 3.25 1.94 -31.10
CA PRO A 78 4.46 1.19 -30.81
C PRO A 78 4.86 1.40 -29.35
N ALA A 79 5.24 0.32 -28.67
CA ALA A 79 5.79 0.41 -27.33
C ALA A 79 6.97 1.40 -27.34
N ALA A 80 6.98 2.34 -26.40
CA ALA A 80 8.11 3.23 -26.24
C ALA A 80 9.30 2.42 -25.67
N THR A 81 10.52 2.76 -26.06
CA THR A 81 11.71 2.12 -25.48
C THR A 81 11.88 2.58 -24.04
N PRO A 82 12.01 1.66 -23.06
CA PRO A 82 12.40 2.03 -21.71
C PRO A 82 13.73 2.78 -21.70
N GLY A 83 13.90 3.69 -20.76
CA GLY A 83 15.18 4.29 -20.44
C GLY A 83 16.16 3.29 -19.81
N VAL A 84 17.37 3.78 -19.51
CA VAL A 84 18.40 2.97 -18.84
C VAL A 84 17.92 2.56 -17.45
N ARG A 85 17.90 1.26 -17.17
CA ARG A 85 17.65 0.72 -15.84
C ARG A 85 18.87 0.98 -14.94
N PRO A 86 18.69 1.49 -13.72
CA PRO A 86 19.79 1.73 -12.78
C PRO A 86 20.48 0.43 -12.37
N VAL A 87 19.73 -0.68 -12.34
CA VAL A 87 20.24 -2.03 -12.14
C VAL A 87 19.72 -2.89 -13.29
N ALA A 88 20.58 -3.21 -14.25
CA ALA A 88 20.20 -3.92 -15.47
C ALA A 88 19.55 -5.30 -15.21
N ALA A 89 19.92 -5.96 -14.11
CA ALA A 89 19.36 -7.25 -13.72
C ALA A 89 17.88 -7.17 -13.32
N ILE A 90 17.37 -6.01 -12.87
CA ILE A 90 15.95 -5.85 -12.55
C ILE A 90 15.17 -5.81 -13.86
N GLN A 91 14.27 -6.77 -14.02
CA GLN A 91 13.33 -6.87 -15.15
C GLN A 91 11.88 -6.90 -14.68
N HIS A 92 11.63 -7.36 -13.45
CA HIS A 92 10.31 -7.45 -12.85
C HIS A 92 10.20 -6.57 -11.60
N VAL A 93 9.00 -6.08 -11.33
CA VAL A 93 8.62 -5.44 -10.07
C VAL A 93 7.39 -6.14 -9.49
N LEU A 94 7.50 -6.64 -8.26
CA LEU A 94 6.38 -7.14 -7.48
C LEU A 94 6.16 -6.21 -6.28
N VAL A 95 4.98 -5.61 -6.19
CA VAL A 95 4.54 -4.84 -5.04
C VAL A 95 3.59 -5.71 -4.22
N VAL A 96 3.92 -5.97 -2.96
CA VAL A 96 3.03 -6.64 -2.00
C VAL A 96 2.57 -5.63 -0.96
N SER A 97 1.26 -5.38 -0.91
CA SER A 97 0.64 -4.53 0.11
C SER A 97 -0.05 -5.39 1.15
N ILE A 98 0.32 -5.23 2.42
CA ILE A 98 -0.35 -5.85 3.57
C ILE A 98 -1.19 -4.76 4.25
N ASP A 99 -2.50 -4.80 4.01
CA ASP A 99 -3.45 -3.75 4.37
C ASP A 99 -3.50 -3.53 5.89
N GLY A 100 -3.42 -2.28 6.34
CA GLY A 100 -3.49 -1.91 7.76
C GLY A 100 -2.30 -2.37 8.61
N LEU A 101 -1.19 -2.81 7.99
CA LEU A 101 -0.02 -3.32 8.69
C LEU A 101 0.81 -2.19 9.34
N ARG A 102 0.83 -2.20 10.67
CA ARG A 102 1.70 -1.35 11.48
C ARG A 102 3.12 -1.91 11.62
N PRO A 103 4.17 -1.07 11.51
CA PRO A 103 5.56 -1.52 11.68
C PRO A 103 5.84 -2.16 13.04
N ASP A 104 5.36 -1.56 14.13
CA ASP A 104 5.62 -2.05 15.48
C ASP A 104 4.95 -3.41 15.73
N LEU A 105 3.77 -3.63 15.15
CA LEU A 105 3.06 -4.91 15.24
C LEU A 105 3.71 -5.98 14.37
N LEU A 106 4.25 -5.61 13.19
CA LEU A 106 5.07 -6.51 12.38
C LEU A 106 6.32 -6.97 13.15
N LEU A 107 6.97 -6.06 13.87
CA LEU A 107 8.15 -6.37 14.67
C LEU A 107 7.82 -7.24 15.90
N LEU A 108 6.60 -7.18 16.42
CA LEU A 108 6.11 -8.00 17.51
C LEU A 108 5.71 -9.42 17.07
N ALA A 109 5.13 -9.56 15.87
CA ALA A 109 4.65 -10.83 15.33
C ALA A 109 5.80 -11.82 15.02
N ASP A 110 5.47 -13.12 15.00
CA ASP A 110 6.36 -14.14 14.42
C ASP A 110 6.31 -14.08 12.88
N ALA A 111 7.06 -13.13 12.31
CA ALA A 111 7.12 -12.86 10.88
C ALA A 111 8.50 -13.19 10.27
N PRO A 112 8.89 -14.48 10.18
CA PRO A 112 10.21 -14.88 9.73
C PRO A 112 10.50 -14.52 8.26
N ASN A 113 9.50 -14.48 7.38
CA ASN A 113 9.73 -14.15 5.98
C ASN A 113 10.05 -12.67 5.80
N ALA A 114 9.27 -11.78 6.40
CA ALA A 114 9.54 -10.35 6.45
C ALA A 114 10.92 -10.06 7.05
N ARG A 115 11.30 -10.73 8.15
CA ARG A 115 12.65 -10.61 8.75
C ARG A 115 13.76 -11.05 7.78
N LYS A 116 13.56 -12.14 7.04
CA LYS A 116 14.50 -12.56 5.98
C LYS A 116 14.59 -11.52 4.86
N LEU A 117 13.47 -10.91 4.45
CA LEU A 117 13.49 -9.85 3.43
C LEU A 117 14.24 -8.61 3.92
N MET A 118 14.02 -8.18 5.17
CA MET A 118 14.79 -7.08 5.79
C MET A 118 16.29 -7.38 5.82
N ALA A 119 16.69 -8.59 6.23
CA ALA A 119 18.09 -8.99 6.27
C ALA A 119 18.73 -9.08 4.87
N ARG A 120 17.96 -9.40 3.83
CA ARG A 120 18.43 -9.54 2.44
C ARG A 120 18.36 -8.25 1.64
N GLY A 121 17.65 -7.24 2.12
CA GLY A 121 17.35 -6.03 1.36
C GLY A 121 17.53 -4.74 2.15
N CYS A 122 16.79 -3.72 1.75
CA CYS A 122 16.71 -2.44 2.45
C CYS A 122 15.33 -2.30 3.08
N TYR A 123 15.22 -1.59 4.20
CA TYR A 123 13.94 -1.39 4.85
C TYR A 123 13.85 -0.05 5.57
N SER A 124 12.63 0.44 5.75
CA SER A 124 12.27 1.45 6.72
C SER A 124 11.02 0.99 7.47
N MET A 125 11.08 1.02 8.81
CA MET A 125 9.90 0.84 9.66
C MET A 125 9.24 2.19 10.01
N TRP A 126 9.71 3.26 9.38
CA TRP A 126 9.27 4.64 9.59
C TRP A 126 8.77 5.28 8.30
N ALA A 127 8.47 4.48 7.26
CA ALA A 127 7.87 5.02 6.06
C ALA A 127 6.47 5.58 6.36
N GLN A 128 6.05 6.59 5.61
CA GLN A 128 4.82 7.33 5.85
C GLN A 128 3.75 7.02 4.80
N THR A 129 2.52 6.82 5.25
CA THR A 129 1.36 6.77 4.36
C THR A 129 1.03 8.13 3.75
N THR A 130 0.22 8.11 2.70
CA THR A 130 -0.39 9.29 2.08
C THR A 130 -1.24 10.09 3.09
N PRO A 131 -1.49 11.40 2.88
CA PRO A 131 -2.20 12.23 3.86
C PRO A 131 -3.58 11.70 4.31
N GLN A 132 -4.28 10.93 3.47
CA GLN A 132 -5.62 10.44 3.78
C GLN A 132 -5.67 9.09 4.50
N SER A 133 -4.56 8.36 4.71
CA SER A 133 -4.46 7.14 5.55
C SER A 133 -5.71 6.22 5.50
N ILE A 134 -6.19 5.95 4.30
CA ILE A 134 -7.42 5.19 4.02
C ILE A 134 -7.11 4.27 2.84
N THR A 135 -7.63 3.04 2.88
CA THR A 135 -7.24 1.97 1.95
C THR A 135 -7.16 2.37 0.48
N LEU A 136 -8.28 2.72 -0.14
CA LEU A 136 -8.31 2.96 -1.59
C LEU A 136 -7.48 4.19 -2.01
N PRO A 137 -7.61 5.37 -1.38
CA PRO A 137 -6.75 6.52 -1.68
C PRO A 137 -5.26 6.18 -1.51
N SER A 138 -4.87 5.52 -0.41
CA SER A 138 -3.48 5.14 -0.16
C SER A 138 -2.92 4.18 -1.22
N HIS A 139 -3.68 3.17 -1.63
CA HIS A 139 -3.23 2.25 -2.69
C HIS A 139 -3.13 2.94 -4.06
N VAL A 140 -4.02 3.89 -4.36
CA VAL A 140 -3.90 4.68 -5.59
C VAL A 140 -2.67 5.60 -5.51
N SER A 141 -2.38 6.21 -4.36
CA SER A 141 -1.12 6.93 -4.17
C SER A 141 0.10 6.04 -4.39
N MET A 142 0.07 4.81 -3.85
CA MET A 142 1.13 3.82 -4.00
C MET A 142 1.42 3.48 -5.46
N LEU A 143 0.36 3.39 -6.27
CA LEU A 143 0.45 3.01 -7.68
C LEU A 143 0.49 4.18 -8.67
N THR A 144 0.36 5.42 -8.23
CA THR A 144 0.44 6.60 -9.13
C THR A 144 1.60 7.54 -8.77
N GLY A 145 2.16 7.41 -7.57
CA GLY A 145 3.18 8.33 -7.05
C GLY A 145 2.65 9.74 -6.80
N MET A 146 1.34 9.89 -6.65
CA MET A 146 0.63 11.14 -6.42
C MET A 146 -0.20 11.05 -5.15
N THR A 147 -0.49 12.18 -4.53
CA THR A 147 -1.39 12.28 -3.38
C THR A 147 -2.87 12.25 -3.79
N PRO A 148 -3.81 11.97 -2.86
CA PRO A 148 -5.24 11.85 -3.12
C PRO A 148 -5.86 12.99 -3.91
N ASN A 149 -5.52 14.23 -3.53
CA ASN A 149 -6.05 15.41 -4.21
C ASN A 149 -5.58 15.53 -5.67
N ARG A 150 -4.47 14.88 -6.03
CA ARG A 150 -3.90 14.92 -7.39
C ARG A 150 -4.35 13.75 -8.26
N HIS A 151 -4.49 12.55 -7.71
CA HIS A 151 -5.03 11.41 -8.45
C HIS A 151 -6.56 11.32 -8.41
N GLY A 152 -7.23 12.10 -7.56
CA GLY A 152 -8.69 12.28 -7.56
C GLY A 152 -9.49 11.15 -6.92
N ILE A 153 -8.83 10.17 -6.27
CA ILE A 153 -9.51 9.07 -5.58
C ILE A 153 -9.54 9.39 -4.08
N LEU A 154 -10.68 9.89 -3.62
CA LEU A 154 -10.87 10.38 -2.24
C LEU A 154 -11.85 9.53 -1.42
N TRP A 155 -12.41 8.46 -2.01
CA TRP A 155 -13.41 7.60 -1.38
C TRP A 155 -12.85 6.23 -1.08
N ASN A 156 -13.54 5.48 -0.20
CA ASN A 156 -13.15 4.12 0.18
C ASN A 156 -14.28 3.10 0.13
N SER A 157 -15.48 3.49 -0.27
CA SER A 157 -16.61 2.58 -0.36
C SER A 157 -16.40 1.53 -1.45
N ASP A 158 -16.80 0.29 -1.15
CA ASP A 158 -16.90 -0.81 -2.14
C ASP A 158 -17.89 -0.38 -3.23
N ILE A 159 -17.52 -0.53 -4.50
CA ILE A 159 -18.09 0.18 -5.67
C ILE A 159 -19.64 0.15 -5.66
N PRO A 160 -20.33 1.27 -5.37
CA PRO A 160 -21.77 1.41 -5.55
C PRO A 160 -22.07 2.50 -6.60
N LEU A 161 -21.22 2.63 -7.62
CA LEU A 161 -21.37 3.64 -8.68
C LEU A 161 -21.84 2.96 -9.97
N GLN A 162 -22.76 3.61 -10.70
CA GLN A 162 -23.23 3.15 -12.02
C GLN A 162 -22.08 2.97 -13.03
N TYR A 163 -20.92 3.59 -12.78
CA TYR A 163 -19.71 3.48 -13.60
C TYR A 163 -18.46 3.45 -12.71
N PRO A 164 -17.43 2.66 -13.08
CA PRO A 164 -16.15 2.66 -12.37
C PRO A 164 -15.47 4.03 -12.54
N LEU A 165 -15.09 4.63 -11.41
CA LEU A 165 -14.24 5.82 -11.39
C LEU A 165 -12.78 5.38 -11.32
N TYR A 166 -11.94 5.93 -12.19
CA TYR A 166 -10.52 5.60 -12.31
C TYR A 166 -9.64 6.75 -11.84
N PRO A 167 -8.38 6.50 -11.46
CA PRO A 167 -7.46 7.57 -11.12
C PRO A 167 -7.33 8.58 -12.27
N GLY A 168 -7.27 9.87 -11.92
CA GLY A 168 -7.08 10.98 -12.84
C GLY A 168 -5.68 11.05 -13.46
N VAL A 169 -4.78 10.16 -13.07
CA VAL A 169 -3.40 10.05 -13.55
C VAL A 169 -3.08 8.59 -13.87
N PRO A 170 -2.11 8.30 -14.76
CA PRO A 170 -1.68 6.94 -15.04
C PRO A 170 -1.18 6.21 -13.78
N THR A 171 -1.57 4.96 -13.60
CA THR A 171 -0.98 4.09 -12.58
C THR A 171 0.29 3.43 -13.09
N LEU A 172 0.97 2.67 -12.24
CA LEU A 172 2.13 1.86 -12.58
C LEU A 172 1.80 0.91 -13.75
N PHE A 173 0.56 0.43 -13.84
CA PHE A 173 0.13 -0.47 -14.90
C PHE A 173 0.06 0.22 -16.25
N GLU A 174 -0.64 1.36 -16.37
CA GLU A 174 -0.65 2.14 -17.62
C GLU A 174 0.76 2.63 -17.98
N ALA A 175 1.57 2.97 -16.98
CA ALA A 175 2.96 3.36 -17.20
C ALA A 175 3.78 2.22 -17.79
N ALA A 176 3.74 1.04 -17.19
CA ALA A 176 4.43 -0.15 -17.66
C ALA A 176 3.96 -0.57 -19.07
N LYS A 177 2.64 -0.63 -19.32
CA LYS A 177 2.10 -0.99 -20.64
C LYS A 177 2.58 -0.08 -21.76
N ARG A 178 2.75 1.22 -21.48
CA ARG A 178 3.27 2.18 -22.47
C ARG A 178 4.69 1.86 -22.95
N TYR A 179 5.46 1.15 -22.13
CA TYR A 179 6.83 0.73 -22.42
C TYR A 179 6.96 -0.78 -22.74
N GLY A 180 5.83 -1.43 -23.05
CA GLY A 180 5.81 -2.82 -23.52
C GLY A 180 5.89 -3.89 -22.44
N TYR A 181 5.83 -3.50 -21.17
CA TYR A 181 5.80 -4.45 -20.04
C TYR A 181 4.41 -5.08 -19.89
N THR A 182 4.38 -6.34 -19.47
CA THR A 182 3.17 -7.06 -19.05
C THR A 182 2.82 -6.74 -17.60
N VAL A 183 1.53 -6.72 -17.27
CA VAL A 183 1.07 -6.25 -15.96
C VAL A 183 -0.02 -7.12 -15.37
N ALA A 184 0.02 -7.31 -14.04
CA ALA A 184 -0.96 -8.10 -13.31
C ALA A 184 -1.35 -7.50 -11.95
N ALA A 185 -2.53 -7.86 -11.45
CA ALA A 185 -2.94 -7.52 -10.08
C ALA A 185 -3.79 -8.62 -9.43
N VAL A 186 -3.48 -8.94 -8.17
CA VAL A 186 -4.28 -9.83 -7.33
C VAL A 186 -4.61 -9.11 -6.04
N ALA A 187 -5.89 -8.92 -5.73
CA ALA A 187 -6.30 -8.13 -4.58
C ALA A 187 -7.47 -8.77 -3.83
N GLY A 188 -7.45 -8.65 -2.50
CA GLY A 188 -8.50 -9.21 -1.64
C GLY A 188 -9.73 -8.31 -1.38
N LYS A 189 -9.83 -7.13 -2.01
CA LYS A 189 -10.95 -6.18 -1.86
C LYS A 189 -11.48 -5.82 -3.26
N ASP A 190 -12.79 -5.93 -3.48
CA ASP A 190 -13.45 -5.68 -4.78
C ASP A 190 -13.17 -4.30 -5.39
N LYS A 191 -13.06 -3.27 -4.54
CA LYS A 191 -12.77 -1.88 -4.94
C LYS A 191 -11.46 -1.70 -5.72
N PHE A 192 -10.57 -2.69 -5.69
CA PHE A 192 -9.32 -2.69 -6.46
C PHE A 192 -9.55 -2.89 -7.96
N ASP A 193 -10.79 -3.19 -8.40
CA ASP A 193 -11.21 -3.09 -9.81
C ASP A 193 -10.94 -1.69 -10.39
N VAL A 194 -10.78 -0.66 -9.55
CA VAL A 194 -10.31 0.67 -9.96
C VAL A 194 -8.97 0.66 -10.72
N PHE A 195 -8.15 -0.38 -10.56
CA PHE A 195 -6.86 -0.48 -11.24
C PHE A 195 -6.95 -1.10 -12.63
N ASP A 196 -8.07 -1.76 -12.97
CA ASP A 196 -8.26 -2.38 -14.29
C ASP A 196 -8.94 -1.42 -15.28
N ARG A 197 -8.32 -0.25 -15.48
CA ARG A 197 -8.86 0.79 -16.36
C ARG A 197 -8.97 0.29 -17.80
N ARG A 198 -10.20 -0.07 -18.20
CA ARG A 198 -10.54 -0.55 -19.54
C ARG A 198 -9.79 -1.84 -19.93
N GLY A 199 -9.52 -2.74 -18.98
CA GLY A 199 -8.82 -3.99 -19.25
C GLY A 199 -7.31 -3.79 -19.47
N VAL A 200 -6.69 -2.89 -18.69
CA VAL A 200 -5.25 -2.64 -18.77
C VAL A 200 -4.43 -3.81 -18.23
N LEU A 201 -5.00 -4.57 -17.29
CA LEU A 201 -4.35 -5.72 -16.67
C LEU A 201 -4.36 -6.92 -17.63
N ASP A 202 -3.18 -7.49 -17.90
CA ASP A 202 -3.08 -8.71 -18.72
C ASP A 202 -3.64 -9.92 -17.94
N TRP A 203 -3.37 -9.96 -16.63
CA TRP A 203 -3.89 -10.99 -15.72
C TRP A 203 -4.35 -10.38 -14.40
N ARG A 204 -5.53 -10.80 -13.92
CA ARG A 204 -6.03 -10.32 -12.64
C ARG A 204 -6.85 -11.35 -11.88
N TRP A 205 -6.88 -11.19 -10.56
CA TRP A 205 -7.88 -11.83 -9.71
C TRP A 205 -8.30 -10.86 -8.61
N ILE A 206 -9.57 -10.49 -8.60
CA ILE A 206 -10.20 -9.59 -7.63
C ILE A 206 -11.57 -10.19 -7.32
N PRO A 207 -12.00 -10.29 -6.05
CA PRO A 207 -13.30 -10.85 -5.73
C PRO A 207 -14.43 -10.01 -6.34
N ASN A 208 -15.48 -10.67 -6.80
CA ASN A 208 -16.65 -10.00 -7.41
C ASN A 208 -17.41 -9.10 -6.44
N SER A 209 -17.28 -9.32 -5.13
CA SER A 209 -17.91 -8.48 -4.10
C SER A 209 -17.20 -8.59 -2.76
N GLY A 210 -17.08 -7.46 -2.06
CA GLY A 210 -16.61 -7.35 -0.69
C GLY A 210 -15.12 -7.67 -0.52
N THR A 211 -14.81 -8.23 0.65
CA THR A 211 -13.44 -8.54 1.09
C THR A 211 -13.30 -10.03 1.34
N VAL A 212 -12.23 -10.63 0.84
CA VAL A 212 -11.85 -12.03 1.11
C VAL A 212 -10.66 -12.08 2.07
N LYS A 213 -10.31 -13.25 2.60
CA LYS A 213 -9.12 -13.41 3.45
C LYS A 213 -7.86 -13.61 2.63
N THR A 214 -6.72 -13.31 3.22
CA THR A 214 -5.38 -13.41 2.63
C THR A 214 -5.09 -14.77 2.00
N PRO A 215 -5.44 -15.93 2.60
CA PRO A 215 -5.23 -17.22 1.95
C PRO A 215 -5.98 -17.41 0.63
N ALA A 216 -7.09 -16.71 0.41
CA ALA A 216 -7.79 -16.75 -0.89
C ALA A 216 -7.04 -15.96 -1.97
N VAL A 217 -6.22 -14.99 -1.59
CA VAL A 217 -5.42 -14.13 -2.48
C VAL A 217 -4.14 -14.84 -2.94
N VAL A 218 -3.49 -15.60 -2.04
CA VAL A 218 -2.14 -16.14 -2.30
C VAL A 218 -2.13 -17.17 -3.45
N GLY A 219 -3.12 -18.07 -3.52
CA GLY A 219 -3.19 -19.08 -4.58
C GLY A 219 -3.23 -18.50 -6.00
N PRO A 220 -4.17 -17.58 -6.31
CA PRO A 220 -4.19 -16.87 -7.59
C PRO A 220 -2.91 -16.10 -7.89
N ALA A 221 -2.29 -15.46 -6.89
CA ALA A 221 -1.03 -14.73 -7.06
C ALA A 221 0.12 -15.66 -7.43
N VAL A 222 0.30 -16.77 -6.70
CA VAL A 222 1.30 -17.80 -7.01
C VAL A 222 1.12 -18.34 -8.42
N ARG A 223 -0.12 -18.61 -8.82
CA ARG A 223 -0.43 -19.10 -10.17
C ARG A 223 -0.01 -18.10 -11.24
N ILE A 224 -0.39 -16.83 -11.12
CA ILE A 224 0.00 -15.79 -12.09
C ILE A 224 1.53 -15.64 -12.17
N ILE A 225 2.24 -15.69 -11.03
CA ILE A 225 3.70 -15.64 -11.02
C ILE A 225 4.30 -16.80 -11.82
N LYS A 226 3.84 -18.04 -11.58
CA LYS A 226 4.42 -19.24 -12.21
C LYS A 226 4.03 -19.40 -13.68
N ASP A 227 2.77 -19.13 -14.01
CA ASP A 227 2.21 -19.38 -15.36
C ASP A 227 2.51 -18.23 -16.33
N HIS A 228 2.57 -16.99 -15.84
CA HIS A 228 2.59 -15.79 -16.70
C HIS A 228 3.82 -14.91 -16.51
N LYS A 229 4.50 -14.98 -15.37
CA LYS A 229 5.74 -14.22 -15.08
C LYS A 229 5.64 -12.73 -15.44
N PRO A 230 4.62 -12.00 -14.93
CA PRO A 230 4.39 -10.61 -15.30
C PRO A 230 5.60 -9.73 -14.97
N ASP A 231 5.85 -8.71 -15.80
CA ASP A 231 6.91 -7.72 -15.55
C ASP A 231 6.56 -6.81 -14.37
N VAL A 232 5.28 -6.49 -14.18
CA VAL A 232 4.80 -5.68 -13.07
C VAL A 232 3.60 -6.33 -12.42
N MET A 233 3.63 -6.51 -11.09
CA MET A 233 2.52 -7.12 -10.37
C MET A 233 2.24 -6.44 -9.03
N LEU A 234 0.96 -6.25 -8.72
CA LEU A 234 0.47 -5.95 -7.36
C LEU A 234 -0.13 -7.22 -6.73
N VAL A 235 0.19 -7.48 -5.47
CA VAL A 235 -0.54 -8.41 -4.60
C VAL A 235 -1.00 -7.68 -3.34
N HIS A 236 -2.28 -7.78 -2.99
CA HIS A 236 -2.86 -7.09 -1.84
C HIS A 236 -3.52 -8.08 -0.86
N PHE A 237 -3.02 -8.09 0.38
CA PHE A 237 -3.46 -8.93 1.50
C PHE A 237 -4.33 -8.14 2.49
N PRO A 238 -5.64 -8.41 2.61
CA PRO A 238 -6.58 -7.55 3.35
C PRO A 238 -6.79 -7.90 4.82
N SER A 239 -6.31 -9.06 5.30
CA SER A 239 -6.79 -9.64 6.56
C SER A 239 -6.34 -8.85 7.80
N VAL A 240 -5.15 -8.24 7.77
CA VAL A 240 -4.60 -7.51 8.92
C VAL A 240 -5.48 -6.29 9.25
N ASP A 241 -5.87 -5.52 8.25
CA ASP A 241 -6.86 -4.44 8.35
C ASP A 241 -8.25 -4.95 8.77
N THR A 242 -8.74 -6.01 8.11
CA THR A 242 -10.09 -6.56 8.39
C THR A 242 -10.22 -7.00 9.85
N VAL A 243 -9.19 -7.64 10.41
CA VAL A 243 -9.14 -8.03 11.81
C VAL A 243 -8.94 -6.82 12.71
N GLY A 244 -8.11 -5.84 12.30
CA GLY A 244 -7.96 -4.56 12.99
C GLY A 244 -9.29 -3.85 13.21
N HIS A 245 -10.13 -3.74 12.17
CA HIS A 245 -11.46 -3.17 12.29
C HIS A 245 -12.41 -4.01 13.16
N SER A 246 -12.33 -5.33 13.07
CA SER A 246 -13.27 -6.21 13.76
C SER A 246 -12.99 -6.31 15.27
N LEU A 247 -11.72 -6.50 15.63
CA LEU A 247 -11.28 -6.87 16.98
C LEU A 247 -10.38 -5.82 17.60
N GLY A 248 -9.57 -5.15 16.79
CA GLY A 248 -8.76 -4.01 17.20
C GLY A 248 -7.30 -4.15 16.83
N TRP A 249 -6.63 -3.02 16.56
CA TRP A 249 -5.19 -3.00 16.31
C TRP A 249 -4.39 -3.38 17.56
N GLY A 250 -3.43 -4.29 17.41
CA GLY A 250 -2.58 -4.80 18.48
C GLY A 250 -3.19 -5.94 19.30
N THR A 251 -4.38 -6.43 18.93
CA THR A 251 -4.97 -7.62 19.57
C THR A 251 -4.21 -8.90 19.17
N PRO A 252 -4.20 -9.95 20.01
CA PRO A 252 -3.61 -11.24 19.65
C PRO A 252 -4.13 -11.80 18.33
N GLU A 253 -5.40 -11.56 18.00
CA GLU A 253 -6.02 -11.98 16.75
C GLU A 253 -5.47 -11.21 15.55
N GLN A 254 -5.21 -9.90 15.70
CA GLN A 254 -4.56 -9.14 14.63
C GLN A 254 -3.09 -9.58 14.46
N ILE A 255 -2.37 -9.87 15.54
CA ILE A 255 -1.00 -10.40 15.44
C ILE A 255 -0.99 -11.72 14.66
N LYS A 256 -1.93 -12.64 14.93
CA LYS A 256 -2.09 -13.88 14.13
C LYS A 256 -2.39 -13.60 12.65
N ALA A 257 -3.16 -12.56 12.34
CA ALA A 257 -3.40 -12.16 10.96
C ALA A 257 -2.13 -11.64 10.26
N ILE A 258 -1.22 -11.00 11.01
CA ILE A 258 0.11 -10.60 10.50
C ILE A 258 0.96 -11.85 10.22
N GLU A 259 0.97 -12.82 11.12
CA GLU A 259 1.69 -14.10 10.95
C GLU A 259 1.18 -14.89 9.72
N GLU A 260 -0.14 -14.90 9.49
CA GLU A 260 -0.74 -15.51 8.29
C GLU A 260 -0.37 -14.76 7.00
N ALA A 261 -0.32 -13.42 7.05
CA ALA A 261 0.16 -12.61 5.94
C ALA A 261 1.65 -12.83 5.66
N ASP A 262 2.48 -13.00 6.69
CA ASP A 262 3.91 -13.33 6.55
C ASP A 262 4.12 -14.72 5.93
N LYS A 263 3.32 -15.72 6.33
CA LYS A 263 3.33 -17.04 5.70
C LYS A 263 3.00 -16.93 4.20
N SER A 264 1.95 -16.17 3.87
CA SER A 264 1.52 -15.96 2.48
C SER A 264 2.57 -15.20 1.67
N LEU A 265 3.29 -14.25 2.29
CA LEU A 265 4.44 -13.59 1.69
C LEU A 265 5.56 -14.58 1.38
N GLY A 266 5.83 -15.53 2.28
CA GLY A 266 6.76 -16.63 2.04
C GLY A 266 6.41 -17.46 0.81
N GLU A 267 5.13 -17.77 0.61
CA GLU A 267 4.64 -18.52 -0.57
C GLU A 267 4.88 -17.74 -1.89
N LEU A 268 4.72 -16.41 -1.89
CA LEU A 268 5.04 -15.58 -3.05
C LEU A 268 6.55 -15.58 -3.35
N VAL A 269 7.40 -15.51 -2.31
CA VAL A 269 8.86 -15.58 -2.47
C VAL A 269 9.27 -16.92 -3.05
N THR A 270 8.71 -18.03 -2.55
CA THR A 270 8.94 -19.36 -3.12
C THR A 270 8.47 -19.45 -4.57
N ALA A 271 7.33 -18.84 -4.92
CA ALA A 271 6.85 -18.82 -6.30
C ALA A 271 7.81 -18.07 -7.25
N LEU A 272 8.43 -16.98 -6.78
CA LEU A 272 9.47 -16.27 -7.55
C LEU A 272 10.74 -17.12 -7.71
N ASP A 273 11.17 -17.83 -6.67
CA ASP A 273 12.33 -18.73 -6.74
C ASP A 273 12.06 -19.89 -7.72
N ASP A 274 10.91 -20.56 -7.60
CA ASP A 274 10.47 -21.65 -8.48
C ASP A 274 10.37 -21.24 -9.95
N ALA A 275 10.00 -19.98 -10.22
CA ALA A 275 9.86 -19.44 -11.56
C ALA A 275 11.17 -18.87 -12.14
N ASP A 276 12.29 -18.95 -11.40
CA ASP A 276 13.60 -18.32 -11.66
C ASP A 276 13.50 -16.80 -11.85
N LEU A 277 12.56 -16.15 -11.15
CA LEU A 277 12.32 -14.71 -11.17
C LEU A 277 13.03 -13.97 -10.03
N ALA A 278 13.44 -14.67 -8.96
CA ALA A 278 14.02 -14.03 -7.78
C ALA A 278 15.30 -13.24 -8.06
N LYS A 279 16.07 -13.63 -9.09
CA LYS A 279 17.31 -12.94 -9.50
C LYS A 279 17.08 -11.71 -10.38
N SER A 280 15.86 -11.51 -10.87
CA SER A 280 15.47 -10.44 -11.77
C SER A 280 14.32 -9.57 -11.25
N THR A 281 13.81 -9.85 -10.05
CA THR A 281 12.66 -9.14 -9.46
C THR A 281 13.11 -8.15 -8.39
N LEU A 282 12.60 -6.93 -8.46
CA LEU A 282 12.49 -6.03 -7.33
C LEU A 282 11.17 -6.29 -6.61
N LEU A 283 11.24 -6.88 -5.42
CA LEU A 283 10.11 -7.07 -4.52
C LEU A 283 10.05 -5.91 -3.52
N ILE A 284 8.94 -5.19 -3.50
CA ILE A 284 8.62 -4.16 -2.51
C ILE A 284 7.46 -4.66 -1.66
N VAL A 285 7.66 -4.78 -0.35
CA VAL A 285 6.60 -5.10 0.64
C VAL A 285 6.31 -3.84 1.44
N SER A 286 5.04 -3.44 1.48
CA SER A 286 4.62 -2.26 2.23
C SER A 286 3.19 -2.40 2.75
N ALA A 287 2.67 -1.32 3.32
CA ALA A 287 1.30 -1.18 3.75
C ALA A 287 0.75 0.15 3.25
N ASP A 288 -0.56 0.26 3.22
CA ASP A 288 -1.28 1.46 2.84
C ASP A 288 -1.55 2.39 4.02
N HIS A 289 -1.74 1.85 5.23
CA HIS A 289 -1.84 2.59 6.49
C HIS A 289 -1.58 1.66 7.69
N GLY A 290 -1.50 2.26 8.88
CA GLY A 290 -1.62 1.55 10.15
C GLY A 290 -3.02 1.71 10.75
N GLY A 291 -3.14 1.67 12.07
CA GLY A 291 -4.41 1.92 12.75
C GLY A 291 -4.35 1.81 14.27
N ALA A 292 -5.46 2.14 14.91
CA ALA A 292 -5.58 2.12 16.35
C ALA A 292 -7.01 1.87 16.79
N THR A 293 -7.17 1.20 17.93
CA THR A 293 -8.49 0.74 18.39
C THR A 293 -9.14 -0.05 17.25
N LYS A 294 -10.28 0.35 16.69
CA LYS A 294 -10.93 -0.29 15.54
C LYS A 294 -11.00 0.60 14.30
N GLY A 295 -10.19 1.65 14.22
CA GLY A 295 -10.19 2.60 13.11
C GLY A 295 -8.80 3.04 12.71
N HIS A 296 -8.75 3.83 11.65
CA HIS A 296 -7.55 4.48 11.13
C HIS A 296 -7.97 5.79 10.45
N GLY A 297 -7.01 6.69 10.25
CA GLY A 297 -7.26 7.99 9.62
C GLY A 297 -6.10 8.96 9.77
N ALA A 298 -6.22 10.11 9.10
CA ALA A 298 -5.15 11.09 8.94
C ALA A 298 -4.58 11.64 10.27
N ASP A 299 -5.42 11.69 11.31
CA ASP A 299 -5.16 12.38 12.58
C ASP A 299 -4.48 11.50 13.65
N ASP A 300 -4.27 10.21 13.38
CA ASP A 300 -3.58 9.29 14.30
C ASP A 300 -2.22 8.88 13.74
N ALA A 301 -1.14 9.27 14.43
CA ALA A 301 0.23 8.93 14.04
C ALA A 301 0.47 7.41 13.89
N ARG A 302 -0.28 6.56 14.60
CA ARG A 302 -0.22 5.09 14.48
C ARG A 302 -0.83 4.59 13.17
N SER A 303 -1.71 5.38 12.56
CA SER A 303 -2.23 5.12 11.22
C SER A 303 -1.27 5.57 10.13
N ARG A 304 -0.31 6.44 10.48
CA ARG A 304 0.54 7.13 9.50
C ARG A 304 1.86 6.43 9.17
N HIS A 305 2.35 5.56 10.04
CA HIS A 305 3.59 4.82 9.80
C HIS A 305 3.30 3.44 9.23
N ILE A 306 4.06 3.07 8.22
CA ILE A 306 3.94 1.82 7.45
C ILE A 306 5.33 1.19 7.27
N PRO A 307 5.44 -0.14 7.18
CA PRO A 307 6.67 -0.77 6.76
C PRO A 307 6.92 -0.49 5.27
N TRP A 308 8.18 -0.37 4.89
CA TRP A 308 8.60 -0.39 3.49
C TRP A 308 9.89 -1.20 3.38
N ILE A 309 9.82 -2.35 2.73
CA ILE A 309 10.92 -3.31 2.58
C ILE A 309 11.14 -3.54 1.10
N ALA A 310 12.37 -3.40 0.61
CA ALA A 310 12.74 -3.68 -0.77
C ALA A 310 13.88 -4.69 -0.85
N VAL A 311 13.71 -5.71 -1.67
CA VAL A 311 14.72 -6.74 -1.95
C VAL A 311 14.79 -6.99 -3.45
N GLY A 312 16.00 -7.24 -3.96
CA GLY A 312 16.22 -7.51 -5.37
C GLY A 312 17.70 -7.55 -5.72
N PRO A 313 18.04 -7.88 -6.97
CA PRO A 313 19.43 -7.88 -7.42
C PRO A 313 20.03 -6.46 -7.30
N GLY A 314 21.28 -6.37 -6.87
CA GLY A 314 22.02 -5.10 -6.78
C GLY A 314 21.61 -4.16 -5.62
N LEU A 315 20.60 -4.51 -4.83
CA LEU A 315 20.24 -3.75 -3.63
C LEU A 315 21.23 -4.01 -2.49
N ARG A 316 21.37 -3.02 -1.59
CA ARG A 316 22.09 -3.20 -0.32
C ARG A 316 21.35 -4.25 0.51
N LYS A 317 22.10 -4.95 1.36
CA LYS A 317 21.58 -6.04 2.21
C LYS A 317 21.58 -5.61 3.67
N GLY A 318 20.50 -5.91 4.40
CA GLY A 318 20.35 -5.57 5.80
C GLY A 318 20.43 -4.07 6.07
N TYR A 319 20.02 -3.23 5.11
CA TYR A 319 20.24 -1.79 5.20
C TYR A 319 19.00 -1.05 5.68
N ASP A 320 19.08 -0.52 6.89
CA ASP A 320 18.09 0.39 7.45
C ASP A 320 18.19 1.77 6.77
N LEU A 321 17.14 2.12 6.04
CA LEU A 321 17.03 3.37 5.28
C LEU A 321 16.91 4.61 6.18
N THR A 322 16.60 4.46 7.47
CA THR A 322 16.62 5.59 8.43
C THR A 322 18.02 6.13 8.67
N ARG A 323 19.06 5.39 8.26
CA ARG A 323 20.46 5.85 8.26
C ARG A 323 20.74 6.93 7.22
N GLU A 324 19.81 7.16 6.29
CA GLU A 324 19.91 8.21 5.29
C GLU A 324 19.16 9.46 5.81
N PRO A 325 19.85 10.46 6.38
CA PRO A 325 19.22 11.50 7.21
C PRO A 325 18.24 12.43 6.45
N LYS A 326 18.32 12.45 5.12
CA LYS A 326 17.43 13.25 4.26
C LYS A 326 16.33 12.42 3.59
N LEU A 327 16.33 11.10 3.81
CA LEU A 327 15.36 10.21 3.21
C LEU A 327 14.17 10.06 4.14
N ASN A 328 13.00 10.45 3.65
CA ASN A 328 11.72 10.11 4.26
C ASN A 328 10.91 9.33 3.24
N VAL A 329 10.85 8.00 3.41
CA VAL A 329 10.14 7.11 2.49
C VAL A 329 8.64 7.31 2.66
N LYS A 330 7.93 7.52 1.56
CA LYS A 330 6.47 7.68 1.53
C LYS A 330 5.82 6.64 0.65
N THR A 331 4.52 6.40 0.83
CA THR A 331 3.71 5.52 -0.03
C THR A 331 3.91 5.83 -1.52
N GLU A 332 3.90 7.11 -1.90
CA GLU A 332 4.07 7.59 -3.27
C GLU A 332 5.43 7.21 -3.87
N ASP A 333 6.47 7.01 -3.05
CA ASP A 333 7.80 6.62 -3.49
C ASP A 333 7.84 5.20 -4.08
N THR A 334 6.83 4.37 -3.78
CA THR A 334 6.72 3.01 -4.32
C THR A 334 6.57 3.03 -5.85
N PHE A 335 5.63 3.82 -6.38
CA PHE A 335 5.49 4.04 -7.81
C PHE A 335 6.77 4.59 -8.43
N ALA A 336 7.35 5.64 -7.81
CA ALA A 336 8.52 6.31 -8.35
C ALA A 336 9.74 5.36 -8.39
N THR A 337 9.90 4.54 -7.37
CA THR A 337 10.97 3.52 -7.27
C THR A 337 10.78 2.42 -8.30
N ALA A 338 9.56 1.91 -8.47
CA ALA A 338 9.23 0.89 -9.47
C ALA A 338 9.52 1.39 -10.90
N CYS A 339 9.04 2.60 -11.24
CA CYS A 339 9.30 3.21 -12.55
C CYS A 339 10.80 3.40 -12.78
N TRP A 340 11.50 3.96 -11.80
CA TRP A 340 12.95 4.15 -11.88
C TRP A 340 13.71 2.83 -12.08
N ALA A 341 13.36 1.78 -11.34
CA ALA A 341 14.01 0.47 -11.45
C ALA A 341 13.81 -0.17 -12.83
N LEU A 342 12.63 0.01 -13.44
CA LEU A 342 12.29 -0.50 -14.77
C LEU A 342 12.74 0.43 -15.92
N GLY A 343 13.37 1.57 -15.60
CA GLY A 343 13.74 2.57 -16.61
C GLY A 343 12.52 3.25 -17.25
N ILE A 344 11.34 3.20 -16.62
CA ILE A 344 10.15 3.90 -17.08
C ILE A 344 10.28 5.38 -16.68
N PRO A 345 10.37 6.32 -17.63
CA PRO A 345 10.41 7.73 -17.31
C PRO A 345 9.06 8.19 -16.72
N PRO A 346 9.03 9.22 -15.86
CA PRO A 346 7.80 9.76 -15.30
C PRO A 346 6.80 10.13 -16.40
N LEU A 347 5.61 9.53 -16.37
CA LEU A 347 4.52 9.87 -17.29
C LEU A 347 3.77 11.14 -16.92
N VAL A 348 3.98 11.62 -15.69
CA VAL A 348 3.37 12.83 -15.17
C VAL A 348 4.48 13.74 -14.65
N ALA A 349 4.40 15.03 -14.99
CA ALA A 349 5.31 16.02 -14.43
C ALA A 349 5.08 16.18 -12.92
N ASN A 350 6.15 16.50 -12.18
CA ASN A 350 6.09 16.80 -10.75
C ASN A 350 5.44 15.69 -9.91
N LEU A 351 5.96 14.45 -9.96
CA LEU A 351 5.53 13.39 -9.04
C LEU A 351 5.66 13.85 -7.57
N ASP A 352 4.71 13.46 -6.72
CA ASP A 352 4.85 13.66 -5.27
C ASP A 352 5.87 12.67 -4.69
N GLY A 353 5.89 11.45 -5.23
CA GLY A 353 6.85 10.41 -4.89
C GLY A 353 8.22 10.65 -5.52
N THR A 354 9.27 10.28 -4.80
CA THR A 354 10.67 10.30 -5.25
C THR A 354 11.23 8.88 -5.24
N PRO A 355 11.98 8.44 -6.27
CA PRO A 355 12.59 7.12 -6.23
C PRO A 355 13.53 6.98 -5.03
N VAL A 356 13.39 5.89 -4.26
CA VAL A 356 14.24 5.57 -3.10
C VAL A 356 15.60 5.06 -3.59
N LYS A 357 16.44 5.94 -4.10
CA LYS A 357 17.74 5.57 -4.71
C LYS A 357 18.74 5.02 -3.70
N ALA A 358 18.56 5.27 -2.41
CA ALA A 358 19.44 4.76 -1.36
C ALA A 358 19.39 3.22 -1.21
N ILE A 359 18.45 2.54 -1.88
CA ILE A 359 18.38 1.08 -1.91
C ILE A 359 19.57 0.45 -2.66
N ILE A 360 20.18 1.17 -3.59
CA ILE A 360 21.44 0.76 -4.22
C ILE A 360 22.62 1.37 -3.46
N ALA A 361 23.74 0.66 -3.39
CA ALA A 361 24.95 1.23 -2.83
C ALA A 361 25.34 2.48 -3.66
N PRO A 362 25.82 3.57 -3.03
CA PRO A 362 26.54 4.59 -3.76
C PRO A 362 27.63 3.91 -4.58
N LYS A 363 27.80 4.30 -5.85
CA LYS A 363 28.98 3.87 -6.61
C LYS A 363 30.21 4.39 -5.86
N THR A 364 30.83 3.56 -5.02
CA THR A 364 32.22 3.80 -4.62
C THR A 364 33.04 3.70 -5.91
N GLU A 365 33.89 4.70 -6.18
CA GLU A 365 34.75 4.75 -7.38
C GLU A 365 35.58 3.47 -7.58
N GLU A 366 35.77 2.64 -6.54
CA GLU A 366 36.35 1.29 -6.62
C GLU A 366 35.61 0.32 -7.55
N LEU A 367 34.27 0.38 -7.65
CA LEU A 367 33.48 -0.56 -8.47
C LEU A 367 33.41 -0.13 -9.95
N LEU A 368 33.98 1.02 -10.31
CA LEU A 368 34.17 1.47 -11.68
C LEU A 368 35.53 1.07 -12.26
N GLN A 369 36.44 0.56 -11.43
CA GLN A 369 37.64 -0.08 -11.96
C GLN A 369 37.30 -1.53 -12.36
N PRO A 370 37.67 -1.97 -13.59
CA PRO A 370 37.50 -3.35 -13.97
C PRO A 370 38.12 -4.24 -12.90
N ALA A 371 37.39 -5.27 -12.47
CA ALA A 371 37.86 -6.22 -11.48
C ALA A 371 39.25 -6.71 -11.89
N LYS A 372 40.28 -6.40 -11.10
CA LYS A 372 41.58 -7.06 -11.24
C LYS A 372 41.32 -8.52 -10.91
N VAL A 373 41.19 -9.34 -11.95
CA VAL A 373 41.13 -10.79 -11.83
C VAL A 373 42.41 -11.22 -11.12
N LYS A 374 42.32 -11.51 -9.82
CA LYS A 374 43.35 -12.28 -9.15
C LYS A 374 43.18 -13.70 -9.62
N VAL A 375 44.00 -14.11 -10.56
CA VAL A 375 44.20 -15.52 -10.90
C VAL A 375 44.84 -16.16 -9.66
N PRO A 376 44.17 -17.11 -8.98
CA PRO A 376 44.81 -17.87 -7.92
C PRO A 376 45.89 -18.73 -8.57
N THR A 377 47.15 -18.45 -8.27
CA THR A 377 48.23 -19.40 -8.50
C THR A 377 48.18 -20.42 -7.38
N GLU A 378 47.97 -21.68 -7.80
CA GLU A 378 48.17 -22.92 -7.05
C GLU A 378 46.94 -23.48 -6.32
N TRP A 379 46.75 -24.79 -6.55
CA TRP A 379 45.59 -25.63 -6.18
C TRP A 379 45.68 -26.13 -4.75
#